data_AF-A0A2S9FN14-F1
#
_entry.id   AF-A0A2S9FN14-F1
#
_cell.length_a   1.000
_cell.length_b   1.000
_cell.length_c   1.000
_cell.angle_alpha   90.00
_cell.angle_beta   90.00
_cell.angle_gamma   90.00
#
_symmetry.space_group_name_H-M   'P 1'
#
loop_
_entity.id
_entity.type
_entity.pdbx_description
1 polymer ?
#
loop_
_entity_poly.entity_id
_entity_poly.type
_entity_poly.pdbx_seq_one_letter_code
_entity_poly.pdbx_strand_id
1 'polypeptide(L)'
;MLGHGRRRGDAEAALGDALLGAMWVLFVWSLLGQVLGLGLLLAGVADPLRPRLIAVAVLAVAIVLLAWGHFEAMRVPRIKNVAVTIPRLGSGLEGLRVAVITDTHYGPINRARWSARVVERVNTLGADVV
;
A
#
# COMPACT_ATOMS: atom_id res chain seq x y z
N MET A 1 2.53 0.01 26.36
CA MET A 1 2.99 0.99 25.35
C MET A 1 4.52 1.03 25.41
N LEU A 2 5.21 0.37 24.48
CA LEU A 2 6.66 0.16 24.55
C LEU A 2 7.30 0.70 23.27
N GLY A 3 7.97 1.84 23.41
CA GLY A 3 8.57 2.61 22.32
C GLY A 3 9.95 2.12 21.86
N HIS A 4 10.19 2.37 20.58
CA HIS A 4 11.44 2.67 19.86
C HIS A 4 12.73 2.70 20.69
N GLY A 5 13.42 1.55 20.76
CA GLY A 5 14.78 1.45 21.28
C GLY A 5 15.73 0.88 20.21
N ARG A 6 16.96 1.41 20.16
CA ARG A 6 18.06 1.06 19.22
C ARG A 6 18.45 -0.44 19.16
N ARG A 7 17.81 -1.30 19.95
CA ARG A 7 18.11 -2.73 20.13
C ARG A 7 16.94 -3.68 19.81
N ARG A 8 15.75 -3.18 19.47
CA ARG A 8 14.65 -4.00 18.95
C ARG A 8 14.67 -3.96 17.43
N GLY A 9 14.63 -5.12 16.80
CA GLY A 9 14.79 -5.29 15.37
C GLY A 9 13.65 -4.61 14.62
N ASP A 10 14.00 -3.87 13.57
CA ASP A 10 13.03 -3.33 12.61
C ASP A 10 12.07 -4.43 12.09
N ALA A 11 12.49 -5.70 12.16
CA ALA A 11 11.69 -6.88 11.87
C ALA A 11 10.46 -7.05 12.77
N GLU A 12 10.55 -6.78 14.08
CA GLU A 12 9.41 -6.96 14.99
C GLU A 12 8.33 -5.91 14.73
N ALA A 13 8.74 -4.66 14.45
CA ALA A 13 7.83 -3.58 14.08
C ALA A 13 7.19 -3.86 12.71
N ALA A 14 8.00 -4.24 11.71
CA ALA A 14 7.50 -4.61 10.40
C ALA A 14 6.51 -5.80 10.45
N LEU A 15 6.80 -6.80 11.28
CA LEU A 15 5.90 -7.93 11.49
C LEU A 15 4.60 -7.48 12.17
N GLY A 16 4.68 -6.63 13.18
CA GLY A 16 3.50 -6.07 13.85
C GLY A 16 2.58 -5.34 12.89
N ASP A 17 3.14 -4.44 12.07
CA ASP A 17 2.39 -3.69 11.05
C ASP A 17 1.78 -4.61 9.99
N ALA A 18 2.54 -5.59 9.52
CA ALA A 18 2.07 -6.57 8.54
C ALA A 18 0.94 -7.46 9.10
N LEU A 19 1.05 -7.93 10.34
CA LEU A 19 0.03 -8.73 10.99
C LEU A 19 -1.24 -7.92 11.26
N LEU A 20 -1.11 -6.65 11.67
CA LEU A 20 -2.26 -5.77 11.85
C LEU A 20 -3.02 -5.60 10.53
N GLY A 21 -2.31 -5.33 9.44
CA GLY A 21 -2.90 -5.24 8.10
C GLY A 21 -3.55 -6.55 7.65
N ALA A 22 -2.86 -7.69 7.83
CA ALA A 22 -3.39 -9.01 7.49
C ALA A 22 -4.66 -9.36 8.27
N MET A 23 -4.66 -9.09 9.58
CA MET A 23 -5.82 -9.30 10.45
C MET A 23 -7.00 -8.44 10.00
N TRP A 24 -6.76 -7.16 9.69
CA TRP A 24 -7.80 -6.26 9.19
C TRP A 24 -8.42 -6.76 7.87
N VAL A 25 -7.59 -7.16 6.90
CA VAL A 25 -8.07 -7.70 5.62
C VAL A 25 -8.88 -8.98 5.83
N LEU A 26 -8.37 -9.94 6.61
CA LEU A 26 -9.08 -11.18 6.91
C LEU A 26 -10.40 -10.93 7.65
N PHE A 27 -10.42 -9.99 8.59
CA PHE A 27 -11.63 -9.61 9.31
C PHE A 27 -12.70 -9.04 8.37
N VAL A 28 -12.37 -8.02 7.57
CA VAL A 28 -13.31 -7.40 6.63
C VAL A 28 -13.82 -8.42 5.62
N TRP A 29 -12.93 -9.24 5.04
CA TRP A 29 -13.35 -10.24 4.05
C TRP A 29 -14.10 -11.41 4.65
N SER A 30 -13.88 -11.75 5.92
CA SER A 30 -14.71 -12.72 6.64
C SER A 30 -16.13 -12.20 6.84
N LEU A 31 -16.31 -10.91 7.18
CA LEU A 31 -17.63 -10.28 7.26
C LEU A 31 -18.35 -10.29 5.91
N LEU A 32 -17.65 -9.92 4.83
CA LEU A 32 -18.20 -10.02 3.47
C LEU A 32 -18.48 -11.48 3.07
N GLY A 33 -17.67 -12.42 3.54
CA GLY A 33 -17.89 -13.85 3.37
C GLY A 33 -19.22 -14.33 3.97
N GLN A 34 -19.73 -13.69 5.03
CA GLN A 34 -21.06 -13.99 5.56
C GLN A 34 -22.18 -13.58 4.60
N VAL A 35 -22.01 -12.45 3.90
CA VAL A 35 -22.96 -12.01 2.87
C VAL A 35 -22.95 -13.00 1.68
N LEU A 36 -21.76 -13.43 1.25
CA LEU A 36 -21.65 -14.51 0.26
C LEU A 36 -22.32 -15.80 0.75
N GLY A 37 -22.13 -16.16 2.02
CA GLY A 37 -22.76 -17.33 2.63
C GLY A 37 -24.27 -17.27 2.63
N LEU A 38 -24.87 -16.10 2.90
CA LEU A 38 -26.31 -15.89 2.78
C LEU A 38 -26.79 -16.09 1.34
N GLY A 39 -26.07 -15.54 0.36
CA GLY A 39 -26.37 -15.74 -1.06
C GLY A 39 -26.31 -17.21 -1.47
N LEU A 40 -25.29 -17.95 -1.02
CA LEU A 40 -25.13 -19.38 -1.29
C LEU A 40 -26.21 -20.23 -0.60
N LEU A 41 -26.64 -19.84 0.60
CA LEU A 41 -27.76 -20.48 1.30
C LEU A 41 -29.06 -20.31 0.50
N LEU A 42 -29.37 -19.08 0.06
CA LEU A 42 -30.55 -18.79 -0.77
C LEU A 42 -30.49 -19.52 -2.13
N ALA A 43 -29.29 -19.75 -2.65
CA ALA A 43 -29.06 -20.55 -3.86
C ALA A 43 -29.09 -22.07 -3.63
N GLY A 44 -29.39 -22.54 -2.42
CA GLY A 44 -29.54 -23.97 -2.11
C GLY A 44 -28.22 -24.73 -1.92
N VAL A 45 -27.08 -24.05 -1.77
CA VAL A 45 -25.79 -24.71 -1.53
C VAL A 45 -25.75 -25.23 -0.10
N ALA A 46 -25.70 -26.55 0.05
CA ALA A 46 -25.73 -27.23 1.33
C ALA A 46 -24.35 -27.32 2.02
N ASP A 47 -24.38 -27.67 3.30
CA ASP A 47 -23.19 -28.00 4.08
C ASP A 47 -22.68 -29.41 3.73
N PRO A 48 -21.35 -29.66 3.79
CA PRO A 48 -20.29 -28.76 4.24
C PRO A 48 -19.67 -27.92 3.10
N LEU A 49 -20.23 -27.94 1.89
CA LEU A 49 -19.64 -27.27 0.73
C LEU A 49 -19.66 -25.75 0.87
N ARG A 50 -20.78 -25.18 1.33
CA ARG A 50 -20.96 -23.73 1.51
C ARG A 50 -19.85 -23.08 2.37
N PRO A 51 -19.58 -23.50 3.63
CA PRO A 51 -18.53 -22.89 4.44
C PRO A 51 -17.12 -23.10 3.85
N ARG A 52 -16.88 -24.21 3.15
CA ARG A 52 -15.60 -24.44 2.45
C ARG A 52 -15.40 -23.44 1.31
N LEU A 53 -16.43 -23.21 0.50
CA LEU A 53 -16.40 -22.22 -0.58
C LEU A 53 -16.12 -20.82 -0.04
N ILE A 54 -16.80 -20.43 1.04
CA ILE A 54 -16.58 -19.13 1.69
C ILE A 54 -15.14 -19.01 2.20
N ALA A 55 -14.65 -20.01 2.94
CA ALA A 55 -13.29 -19.99 3.49
C ALA A 55 -12.22 -19.90 2.40
N VAL A 56 -12.35 -20.70 1.33
CA VAL A 56 -11.43 -20.65 0.18
C VAL A 56 -11.50 -19.30 -0.51
N ALA A 57 -12.70 -18.76 -0.75
CA ALA A 57 -12.85 -17.45 -1.39
C ALA A 57 -12.21 -16.33 -0.56
N VAL A 58 -12.48 -16.28 0.75
CA VAL A 58 -11.90 -15.28 1.67
C VAL A 58 -10.39 -15.38 1.70
N LEU A 59 -9.83 -16.60 1.83
CA LEU A 59 -8.39 -16.81 1.86
C LEU A 59 -7.73 -16.40 0.54
N ALA A 60 -8.31 -16.80 -0.59
CA ALA A 60 -7.79 -16.46 -1.91
C ALA A 60 -7.75 -14.94 -2.13
N VAL A 61 -8.85 -14.25 -1.82
CA VAL A 61 -8.94 -12.80 -1.94
C VAL A 61 -7.97 -12.11 -1.00
N ALA A 62 -7.86 -12.55 0.25
CA ALA A 62 -6.94 -11.97 1.22
C ALA A 62 -5.48 -12.09 0.76
N ILE A 63 -5.06 -13.28 0.27
CA ILE A 63 -3.71 -13.48 -0.27
C ILE A 63 -3.44 -12.54 -1.45
N VAL A 64 -4.38 -12.44 -2.39
CA VAL A 64 -4.23 -11.55 -3.56
C VAL A 64 -4.09 -10.10 -3.12
N LEU A 65 -4.95 -9.62 -2.22
CA LEU A 65 -4.92 -8.22 -1.76
C LEU A 65 -3.68 -7.90 -0.94
N LEU A 66 -3.22 -8.82 -0.08
CA LEU A 66 -2.00 -8.61 0.71
C LEU A 66 -0.76 -8.58 -0.19
N ALA A 67 -0.64 -9.53 -1.12
CA ALA A 67 0.47 -9.55 -2.07
C ALA A 67 0.47 -8.32 -2.98
N TRP A 68 -0.70 -7.98 -3.54
CA TRP A 68 -0.86 -6.81 -4.40
C TRP A 68 -0.61 -5.51 -3.65
N GLY A 69 -1.23 -5.33 -2.48
CA GLY A 69 -1.06 -4.15 -1.65
C GLY A 69 0.40 -3.95 -1.22
N HIS A 70 1.08 -5.02 -0.83
CA HIS A 70 2.50 -4.97 -0.52
C HIS A 70 3.35 -4.56 -1.75
N PHE A 71 3.10 -5.16 -2.91
CA PHE A 71 3.79 -4.81 -4.15
C PHE A 71 3.58 -3.32 -4.52
N GLU A 72 2.34 -2.84 -4.47
CA GLU A 72 2.00 -1.45 -4.76
C GLU A 72 2.60 -0.48 -3.75
N ALA A 73 2.70 -0.86 -2.47
CA ALA A 73 3.34 -0.05 -1.42
C ALA A 73 4.87 0.00 -1.56
N MET A 74 5.49 -1.11 -1.98
CA MET A 74 6.95 -1.25 -2.02
C MET A 74 7.60 -0.90 -3.36
N ARG A 75 6.82 -0.73 -4.43
CA ARG A 75 7.37 -0.25 -5.69
C ARG A 75 7.87 1.19 -5.58
N VAL A 76 8.74 1.58 -6.50
CA VAL A 76 9.11 2.99 -6.67
C VAL A 76 7.90 3.75 -7.22
N PRO A 77 7.54 4.93 -6.66
CA PRO A 77 6.39 5.70 -7.11
C PRO A 77 6.45 6.00 -8.61
N ARG A 78 5.28 5.95 -9.26
CA ARG A 78 5.15 6.33 -10.67
C ARG A 78 5.28 7.85 -10.79
N ILE A 79 5.92 8.29 -11.86
CA ILE A 79 6.07 9.72 -12.16
C ILE A 79 4.80 10.23 -12.80
N LYS A 80 4.24 11.30 -12.26
CA LYS A 80 3.12 12.03 -12.85
C LYS A 80 3.57 13.45 -13.14
N ASN A 81 3.65 13.79 -14.43
CA ASN A 81 3.92 15.17 -14.86
C ASN A 81 2.62 15.96 -14.87
N VAL A 82 2.61 17.10 -14.17
CA VAL A 82 1.44 17.99 -14.10
C VAL A 82 1.91 19.39 -14.49
N ALA A 83 1.31 19.94 -15.53
CA ALA A 83 1.49 21.35 -15.88
C ALA A 83 0.61 22.20 -14.95
N VAL A 84 1.23 23.11 -14.20
CA VAL A 84 0.54 24.00 -13.26
C VAL A 84 0.66 25.44 -13.77
N THR A 85 -0.47 26.08 -14.01
CA THR A 85 -0.50 27.50 -14.40
C THR A 85 -0.58 28.37 -13.14
N ILE A 86 0.42 29.24 -12.95
CA ILE A 86 0.45 30.20 -11.84
C ILE A 86 0.22 31.61 -12.41
N PRO A 87 -0.92 32.26 -12.12
CA PRO A 87 -1.16 33.61 -12.59
C PRO A 87 -0.12 34.59 -12.04
N ARG A 88 0.36 35.49 -12.92
CA ARG A 88 1.40 36.49 -12.61
C ARG A 88 2.74 35.89 -12.16
N LEU A 89 3.06 34.68 -12.63
CA LEU A 89 4.40 34.12 -12.46
C LEU A 89 5.40 35.00 -13.23
N GLY A 90 6.49 35.40 -12.58
CA GLY A 90 7.55 36.15 -13.25
C GLY A 90 8.19 35.32 -14.36
N SER A 91 8.55 35.96 -15.49
CA SER A 91 9.10 35.28 -16.67
C SER A 91 10.36 34.46 -16.39
N GLY A 92 11.15 34.83 -15.37
CA GLY A 92 12.33 34.06 -14.96
C GLY A 92 12.04 32.69 -14.34
N LEU A 93 10.77 32.37 -14.02
CA LEU A 93 10.33 31.08 -13.49
C LEU A 93 9.52 30.28 -14.52
N GLU A 94 9.38 30.80 -15.75
CA GLU A 94 8.69 30.08 -16.82
C GLU A 94 9.47 28.80 -17.16
N GLY A 95 8.75 27.67 -17.19
CA GLY A 95 9.36 26.36 -17.44
C GLY A 95 10.06 25.73 -16.22
N LEU A 96 10.03 26.36 -15.04
CA LEU A 96 10.58 25.79 -13.81
C LEU A 96 9.99 24.40 -13.54
N ARG A 97 10.86 23.41 -13.31
CA ARG A 97 10.48 22.02 -13.03
C ARG A 97 10.69 21.71 -11.57
N VAL A 98 9.61 21.43 -10.85
CA VAL A 98 9.63 21.04 -9.43
C VAL A 98 9.26 19.56 -9.32
N ALA A 99 10.13 18.77 -8.68
CA ALA A 99 9.80 17.41 -8.27
C ALA A 99 9.24 17.45 -6.84
N VAL A 100 8.06 16.89 -6.63
CA VAL A 100 7.45 16.83 -5.30
C VAL A 100 7.32 15.38 -4.88
N ILE A 101 7.86 15.06 -3.70
CA ILE A 101 7.80 13.72 -3.09
C ILE A 101 7.02 13.86 -1.78
N THR A 102 5.83 13.27 -1.71
CA THR A 102 4.99 13.32 -0.51
C THR A 102 4.63 11.92 -0.02
N ASP A 103 4.16 11.84 1.23
CA ASP A 103 3.44 10.69 1.78
C ASP A 103 4.16 9.35 1.66
N THR A 104 5.49 9.37 1.68
CA THR A 104 6.30 8.14 1.59
C THR A 104 6.15 7.25 2.82
N HIS A 105 5.68 7.80 3.95
CA HIS A 105 5.50 7.10 5.23
C HIS A 105 6.73 6.26 5.57
N TYR A 106 7.88 6.93 5.74
CA TYR A 106 9.16 6.29 5.99
C TYR A 106 9.12 5.50 7.31
N GLY A 107 9.23 4.18 7.22
CA GLY A 107 9.09 3.25 8.34
C GLY A 107 10.00 2.02 8.18
N PRO A 108 9.84 1.01 9.05
CA PRO A 108 10.69 -0.19 9.08
C PRO A 108 10.75 -0.96 7.75
N ILE A 109 9.67 -0.93 6.96
CA ILE A 109 9.50 -1.73 5.74
C ILE A 109 10.14 -1.04 4.51
N ASN A 110 10.17 0.29 4.46
CA ASN A 110 10.55 1.12 3.29
C ASN A 110 11.69 2.11 3.61
N ARG A 111 12.78 1.61 4.22
CA ARG A 111 13.97 2.39 4.61
C ARG A 111 14.95 2.68 3.46
N ALA A 112 16.23 2.81 3.78
CA ALA A 112 17.33 3.24 2.93
C ALA A 112 17.35 2.65 1.52
N ARG A 113 17.18 1.34 1.35
CA ARG A 113 17.20 0.71 0.01
C ARG A 113 16.05 1.18 -0.87
N TRP A 114 14.85 1.35 -0.30
CA TRP A 114 13.71 1.86 -1.04
C TRP A 114 13.91 3.34 -1.38
N SER A 115 14.30 4.15 -0.39
CA SER A 115 14.58 5.58 -0.59
C SER A 115 15.67 5.84 -1.62
N ALA A 116 16.75 5.04 -1.64
CA ALA A 116 17.81 5.17 -2.64
C ALA A 116 17.27 5.01 -4.07
N ARG A 117 16.38 4.04 -4.31
CA ARG A 117 15.74 3.85 -5.63
C ARG A 117 14.79 5.00 -5.99
N VAL A 118 14.11 5.59 -5.00
CA VAL A 118 13.27 6.77 -5.21
C VAL A 118 14.13 7.96 -5.60
N VAL A 119 15.24 8.20 -4.89
CA VAL A 119 16.19 9.28 -5.20
C VAL A 119 16.80 9.09 -6.58
N GLU A 120 17.24 7.88 -6.93
CA GLU A 120 17.75 7.57 -8.28
C GLU A 120 16.71 7.91 -9.35
N ARG A 121 15.44 7.55 -9.12
CA ARG A 121 14.34 7.88 -10.04
C ARG A 121 14.10 9.38 -10.14
N VAL A 122 14.11 10.10 -9.02
CA VAL A 122 13.90 11.55 -8.98
C VAL A 122 15.03 12.29 -9.68
N ASN A 123 16.28 11.86 -9.49
CA ASN A 123 17.44 12.45 -10.16
C ASN A 123 17.35 12.33 -11.70
N THR A 124 16.66 11.30 -12.23
CA THR A 124 16.44 11.18 -13.68
C THR A 124 15.47 12.23 -14.25
N LEU A 125 14.71 12.94 -13.39
CA LEU A 125 13.77 13.96 -13.84
C LEU A 125 14.46 15.23 -14.32
N GLY A 126 15.65 15.55 -13.81
CA GLY A 126 16.30 16.84 -14.06
C GLY A 126 15.41 18.01 -13.63
N ALA A 127 14.84 17.91 -12.41
CA ALA A 127 14.08 19.00 -11.81
C ALA A 127 15.04 20.08 -11.28
N ASP A 128 14.62 21.34 -11.35
CA ASP A 128 15.38 22.47 -10.84
C ASP A 128 15.27 22.57 -9.31
N VAL A 129 14.16 22.07 -8.76
CA VAL A 129 13.85 22.03 -7.33
C VAL A 129 13.26 20.67 -6.96
N VAL A 130 13.68 20.11 -5.83
CA VAL A 130 13.18 18.84 -5.25
C VAL A 130 12.70 19.09 -3.82
#